data_AF-X1C1E6-F1
#
_entry.id   AF-X1C1E6-F1
#
_cell.length_a   1.000
_cell.length_b   1.000
_cell.length_c   1.000
_cell.angle_alpha   90.00
_cell.angle_beta   90.00
_cell.angle_gamma   90.00
#
_symmetry.space_group_name_H-M   'P 1'
#
loop_
_entity.id
_entity.type
_entity.pdbx_description
1 polymer ?
#
loop_
_entity_poly.entity_id
_entity_poly.type
_entity_poly.pdbx_seq_one_letter_code
_entity_poly.pdbx_strand_id
1 'polypeptide(L)'
;GRIASSGPSALCLNQYYYAGMAPEGLVAQQLWFGTPEMYDHAIYQGSYHKSSVEDWIESTAPENFEYQINTVLSYMPKNDTLYNTTSLAIPIGPTYSNISVAAIHVGGWYDHFLQGTLDGYIGYDDYSTTKAQGKQKLIMGPWTHVNLFDSTKQGELTYPTNSRGFDLAFLWEQSVLDYALLDIPTNWNNERVAYYLMGDVDNSSGKWNYWRYAYDWPLDHIDDKWYFTSTGGIINSTLPNHRDNEDLLLVRLLMQS
;
A
#
# COMPACT_ATOMS: atom_id res chain seq x y z
N GLY A 1 8.16 18.03 -22.03
CA GLY A 1 7.58 18.93 -21.01
C GLY A 1 7.62 18.26 -19.65
N ARG A 2 7.16 18.91 -18.57
CA ARG A 2 6.99 18.27 -17.25
C ARG A 2 5.59 17.69 -17.13
N ILE A 3 5.50 16.40 -16.82
CA ILE A 3 4.25 15.63 -16.74
C ILE A 3 4.13 15.06 -15.33
N ALA A 4 2.96 15.22 -14.73
CA ALA A 4 2.58 14.47 -13.54
C ALA A 4 1.44 13.52 -13.90
N SER A 5 1.40 12.36 -13.25
CA SER A 5 0.32 11.40 -13.39
C SER A 5 -0.54 11.31 -12.14
N SER A 6 -1.78 10.90 -12.33
CA SER A 6 -2.74 10.70 -11.25
C SER A 6 -3.71 9.59 -11.58
N GLY A 7 -4.16 8.88 -10.55
CA GLY A 7 -5.25 7.92 -10.68
C GLY A 7 -5.27 6.89 -9.55
N PRO A 8 -6.47 6.50 -9.09
CA PRO A 8 -6.64 5.45 -8.11
C PRO A 8 -6.68 4.04 -8.72
N SER A 9 -6.50 3.01 -7.90
CA SER A 9 -6.80 1.61 -8.26
C SER A 9 -6.04 1.14 -9.51
N ALA A 10 -6.72 0.57 -10.51
CA ALA A 10 -6.11 0.14 -11.76
C ALA A 10 -5.30 1.25 -12.48
N LEU A 11 -5.68 2.52 -12.32
CA LEU A 11 -4.88 3.64 -12.85
C LEU A 11 -3.56 3.79 -12.08
N CYS A 12 -3.56 3.59 -10.76
CA CYS A 12 -2.35 3.55 -9.94
C CYS A 12 -1.42 2.40 -10.30
N LEU A 13 -1.96 1.19 -10.56
CA LEU A 13 -1.15 0.05 -11.01
C LEU A 13 -0.39 0.41 -12.29
N ASN A 14 -1.08 0.96 -13.30
CA ASN A 14 -0.45 1.40 -14.53
C ASN A 14 0.63 2.46 -14.29
N GLN A 15 0.38 3.40 -13.36
CA GLN A 15 1.35 4.42 -12.97
C GLN A 15 2.67 3.86 -12.47
N TYR A 16 2.63 2.83 -11.61
CA TYR A 16 3.84 2.15 -11.16
C TYR A 16 4.62 1.56 -12.33
N TYR A 17 3.94 0.79 -13.19
CA TYR A 17 4.61 0.03 -14.24
C TYR A 17 5.30 0.92 -15.27
N TYR A 18 4.62 1.96 -15.78
CA TYR A 18 5.31 2.84 -16.71
C TYR A 18 6.37 3.71 -16.02
N ALA A 19 6.24 4.06 -14.73
CA ALA A 19 7.29 4.82 -14.05
C ALA A 19 8.60 4.02 -13.99
N GLY A 20 8.52 2.70 -13.78
CA GLY A 20 9.66 1.78 -13.86
C GLY A 20 10.29 1.68 -15.26
N MET A 21 9.64 2.20 -16.31
CA MET A 21 10.20 2.30 -17.66
C MET A 21 10.88 3.65 -17.93
N ALA A 22 10.88 4.57 -16.95
CA ALA A 22 11.48 5.91 -17.02
C ALA A 22 11.08 6.74 -18.27
N PRO A 23 9.78 6.98 -18.53
CA PRO A 23 9.32 7.76 -19.67
C PRO A 23 9.83 9.21 -19.58
N GLU A 24 10.16 9.77 -20.74
CA GLU A 24 10.64 11.15 -20.83
C GLU A 24 9.57 12.13 -20.32
N GLY A 25 9.98 13.02 -19.41
CA GLY A 25 9.17 14.12 -18.93
C GLY A 25 8.28 13.82 -17.71
N LEU A 26 8.17 12.57 -17.26
CA LEU A 26 7.47 12.25 -16.01
C LEU A 26 8.28 12.79 -14.81
N VAL A 27 7.65 13.59 -13.96
CA VAL A 27 8.31 14.23 -12.80
C VAL A 27 7.59 14.00 -11.47
N ALA A 28 6.29 13.70 -11.49
CA ALA A 28 5.54 13.38 -10.27
C ALA A 28 4.38 12.39 -10.49
N GLN A 29 3.96 11.71 -9.42
CA GLN A 29 2.83 10.79 -9.45
C GLN A 29 1.93 10.88 -8.20
N GLN A 30 0.63 10.69 -8.41
CA GLN A 30 -0.35 10.46 -7.34
C GLN A 30 -0.79 8.99 -7.40
N LEU A 31 -0.32 8.21 -6.42
CA LEU A 31 -0.41 6.76 -6.41
C LEU A 31 -1.43 6.32 -5.34
N TRP A 32 -2.69 6.23 -5.73
CA TRP A 32 -3.80 5.99 -4.81
C TRP A 32 -4.28 4.52 -4.91
N PHE A 33 -4.33 3.80 -3.79
CA PHE A 33 -4.97 2.47 -3.65
C PHE A 33 -4.52 1.48 -4.72
N GLY A 34 -3.21 1.31 -4.88
CA GLY A 34 -2.66 0.45 -5.92
C GLY A 34 -1.40 -0.26 -5.47
N THR A 35 -0.89 -1.11 -6.35
CA THR A 35 0.26 -1.96 -6.08
C THR A 35 1.28 -1.87 -7.20
N PRO A 36 2.59 -1.87 -6.89
CA PRO A 36 3.67 -2.03 -7.86
C PRO A 36 3.90 -3.50 -8.26
N GLU A 37 3.13 -4.45 -7.70
CA GLU A 37 3.23 -5.90 -7.94
C GLU A 37 1.81 -6.47 -8.09
N MET A 38 1.46 -6.88 -9.31
CA MET A 38 0.10 -7.38 -9.61
C MET A 38 -0.14 -8.80 -9.11
N TYR A 39 0.83 -9.71 -9.30
CA TYR A 39 0.57 -11.12 -9.01
C TYR A 39 0.37 -11.33 -7.52
N ASP A 40 1.32 -10.87 -6.71
CA ASP A 40 1.33 -11.16 -5.27
C ASP A 40 0.31 -10.31 -4.49
N HIS A 41 -0.11 -9.14 -5.02
CA HIS A 41 -1.03 -8.25 -4.30
C HIS A 41 -2.43 -8.14 -4.92
N ALA A 42 -2.65 -8.53 -6.18
CA ALA A 42 -3.98 -8.46 -6.80
C ALA A 42 -4.58 -9.85 -7.08
N ILE A 43 -3.74 -10.80 -7.51
CA ILE A 43 -4.17 -12.11 -8.02
C ILE A 43 -4.06 -13.19 -6.93
N TYR A 44 -2.95 -13.21 -6.18
CA TYR A 44 -2.61 -14.28 -5.26
C TYR A 44 -1.97 -13.77 -3.97
N GLN A 45 -2.78 -13.52 -2.94
CA GLN A 45 -2.32 -13.08 -1.61
C GLN A 45 -2.26 -14.27 -0.63
N GLY A 46 -1.38 -15.24 -0.93
CA GLY A 46 -1.34 -16.54 -0.24
C GLY A 46 -2.45 -17.52 -0.64
N SER A 47 -3.50 -17.03 -1.32
CA SER A 47 -4.51 -17.82 -2.01
C SER A 47 -5.07 -17.02 -3.20
N TYR A 48 -5.74 -17.71 -4.13
CA TYR A 48 -6.33 -17.06 -5.30
C TYR A 48 -7.47 -16.11 -4.90
N HIS A 49 -7.34 -14.84 -5.26
CA HIS A 49 -8.26 -13.79 -4.86
C HIS A 49 -9.42 -13.67 -5.86
N LYS A 50 -10.32 -14.67 -5.82
CA LYS A 50 -11.37 -14.89 -6.82
C LYS A 50 -12.15 -13.62 -7.19
N SER A 51 -12.67 -12.88 -6.22
CA SER A 51 -13.49 -11.69 -6.49
C SER A 51 -12.70 -10.56 -7.17
N SER A 52 -11.44 -10.35 -6.78
CA SER A 52 -10.59 -9.33 -7.40
C SER A 52 -10.17 -9.69 -8.82
N VAL A 53 -10.18 -10.97 -9.18
CA VAL A 53 -9.82 -11.43 -10.52
C VAL A 53 -11.05 -11.63 -11.39
N GLU A 54 -11.94 -12.55 -11.00
CA GLU A 54 -13.08 -12.95 -11.84
C GLU A 54 -14.13 -11.84 -11.91
N ASP A 55 -14.68 -11.40 -10.77
CA ASP A 55 -15.76 -10.40 -10.77
C ASP A 55 -15.28 -9.07 -11.40
N TRP A 56 -14.01 -8.68 -11.16
CA TRP A 56 -13.44 -7.47 -11.74
C TRP A 56 -13.25 -7.59 -13.25
N ILE A 57 -12.68 -8.68 -13.76
CA ILE A 57 -12.52 -8.92 -15.20
C ILE A 57 -13.90 -9.01 -15.88
N GLU A 58 -14.85 -9.74 -15.28
CA GLU A 58 -16.24 -9.81 -15.77
C GLU A 58 -16.87 -8.41 -15.88
N SER A 59 -16.66 -7.55 -14.88
CA SER A 59 -17.21 -6.20 -14.88
C SER A 59 -16.56 -5.24 -15.88
N THR A 60 -15.26 -5.39 -16.15
CA THR A 60 -14.47 -4.44 -16.97
C THR A 60 -14.26 -4.92 -18.40
N ALA A 61 -14.39 -6.21 -18.66
CA ALA A 61 -14.21 -6.81 -19.97
C ALA A 61 -15.22 -7.95 -20.23
N PRO A 62 -16.54 -7.64 -20.15
CA PRO A 62 -17.61 -8.65 -20.19
C PRO A 62 -17.67 -9.45 -21.50
N GLU A 63 -17.08 -8.94 -22.59
CA GLU A 63 -17.09 -9.61 -23.90
C GLU A 63 -16.00 -10.69 -24.05
N ASN A 64 -14.96 -10.67 -23.21
CA ASN A 64 -13.84 -11.60 -23.30
C ASN A 64 -13.33 -12.10 -21.93
N PHE A 65 -14.12 -11.98 -20.87
CA PHE A 65 -13.71 -12.30 -19.51
C PHE A 65 -13.22 -13.74 -19.37
N GLU A 66 -13.89 -14.72 -19.97
CA GLU A 66 -13.48 -16.14 -19.91
C GLU A 66 -12.07 -16.33 -20.46
N TYR A 67 -11.74 -15.67 -21.57
CA TYR A 67 -10.40 -15.73 -22.16
C TYR A 67 -9.36 -15.12 -21.23
N GLN A 68 -9.65 -13.98 -20.62
CA GLN A 68 -8.73 -13.30 -19.70
C GLN A 68 -8.51 -14.10 -18.41
N ILE A 69 -9.58 -14.62 -17.80
CA ILE A 69 -9.48 -15.48 -16.60
C ILE A 69 -8.66 -16.73 -16.93
N ASN A 70 -8.97 -17.43 -18.04
CA ASN A 70 -8.20 -18.60 -18.46
C ASN A 70 -6.72 -18.27 -18.72
N THR A 71 -6.43 -17.08 -19.24
CA THR A 71 -5.05 -16.61 -19.44
C THR A 71 -4.34 -16.45 -18.11
N VAL A 72 -4.95 -15.77 -17.13
CA VAL A 72 -4.39 -15.61 -15.77
C VAL A 72 -4.14 -16.96 -15.12
N LEU A 73 -5.11 -17.88 -15.19
CA LEU A 73 -5.00 -19.21 -14.59
C LEU A 73 -3.93 -20.08 -15.27
N SER A 74 -3.68 -19.89 -16.57
CA SER A 74 -2.64 -20.64 -17.31
C SER A 74 -1.21 -20.32 -16.87
N TYR A 75 -1.01 -19.23 -16.12
CA TYR A 75 0.29 -18.76 -15.62
C TYR A 75 0.42 -18.83 -14.10
N MET A 76 -0.35 -19.72 -13.46
CA MET A 76 -0.16 -20.09 -12.06
C MET A 76 0.67 -21.39 -11.95
N PRO A 77 1.67 -21.47 -11.04
CA PRO A 77 2.14 -20.41 -10.14
C PRO A 77 2.93 -19.32 -10.88
N LYS A 78 3.19 -18.19 -10.19
CA LYS A 78 3.81 -16.96 -10.73
C LYS A 78 4.93 -17.26 -11.73
N ASN A 79 4.75 -16.78 -12.95
CA ASN A 79 5.80 -16.78 -13.97
C ASN A 79 6.41 -15.39 -14.07
N ASP A 80 7.60 -15.21 -13.50
CA ASP A 80 8.25 -13.89 -13.43
C ASP A 80 8.40 -13.25 -14.80
N THR A 81 8.77 -14.00 -15.85
CA THR A 81 8.95 -13.44 -17.20
C THR A 81 7.66 -12.85 -17.77
N LEU A 82 6.50 -13.43 -17.44
CA LEU A 82 5.21 -12.96 -17.96
C LEU A 82 4.63 -11.82 -17.13
N TYR A 83 4.86 -11.86 -15.82
CA TYR A 83 4.41 -10.81 -14.89
C TYR A 83 5.42 -9.67 -14.72
N ASN A 84 6.54 -9.72 -15.45
CA ASN A 84 7.59 -8.73 -15.31
C ASN A 84 7.15 -7.30 -15.67
N THR A 85 6.23 -7.15 -16.63
CA THR A 85 5.64 -5.85 -17.00
C THR A 85 4.66 -5.30 -15.97
N THR A 86 4.24 -6.11 -14.99
CA THR A 86 3.28 -5.76 -13.95
C THR A 86 3.87 -5.91 -12.54
N SER A 87 5.20 -5.82 -12.45
CA SER A 87 5.95 -5.82 -11.20
C SER A 87 7.15 -4.88 -11.28
N LEU A 88 7.37 -4.05 -10.26
CA LEU A 88 8.61 -3.29 -10.09
C LEU A 88 9.69 -4.03 -9.29
N ALA A 89 9.31 -5.13 -8.62
CA ALA A 89 10.21 -5.96 -7.83
C ALA A 89 10.99 -6.96 -8.70
N ILE A 90 10.46 -7.31 -9.88
CA ILE A 90 11.14 -8.17 -10.84
C ILE A 90 12.21 -7.34 -11.58
N PRO A 91 13.50 -7.72 -11.55
CA PRO A 91 14.59 -6.92 -12.12
C PRO A 91 14.65 -6.91 -13.65
N ILE A 92 13.71 -7.58 -14.34
CA ILE A 92 13.66 -7.70 -15.79
C ILE A 92 12.45 -6.92 -16.28
N GLY A 93 12.60 -5.70 -16.82
CA GLY A 93 11.46 -4.88 -17.26
C GLY A 93 11.36 -3.59 -16.44
N PRO A 94 10.15 -3.09 -16.15
CA PRO A 94 10.00 -1.93 -15.27
C PRO A 94 10.54 -2.26 -13.87
N THR A 95 11.34 -1.37 -13.30
CA THR A 95 11.98 -1.62 -12.01
C THR A 95 12.13 -0.33 -11.22
N TYR A 96 12.15 -0.44 -9.88
CA TYR A 96 12.34 0.70 -8.99
C TYR A 96 13.58 1.53 -9.35
N SER A 97 14.70 0.88 -9.72
CA SER A 97 15.97 1.57 -10.00
C SER A 97 15.92 2.57 -11.17
N ASN A 98 14.89 2.53 -12.00
CA ASN A 98 14.66 3.48 -13.09
C ASN A 98 13.86 4.72 -12.67
N ILE A 99 13.26 4.69 -11.48
CA ILE A 99 12.30 5.69 -11.03
C ILE A 99 13.03 6.93 -10.54
N SER A 100 12.60 8.10 -11.03
CA SER A 100 13.26 9.39 -10.74
C SER A 100 12.28 10.52 -10.41
N VAL A 101 11.06 10.15 -10.00
CA VAL A 101 9.92 11.04 -9.75
C VAL A 101 9.63 11.19 -8.26
N ALA A 102 9.09 12.34 -7.87
CA ALA A 102 8.50 12.52 -6.54
C ALA A 102 7.07 11.98 -6.54
N ALA A 103 6.62 11.31 -5.47
CA ALA A 103 5.27 10.78 -5.44
C ALA A 103 4.59 10.93 -4.08
N ILE A 104 3.26 10.86 -4.13
CA ILE A 104 2.40 10.66 -2.97
C ILE A 104 1.69 9.32 -3.11
N HIS A 105 1.82 8.48 -2.10
CA HIS A 105 1.20 7.16 -1.98
C HIS A 105 0.06 7.28 -0.98
N VAL A 106 -1.16 6.92 -1.39
CA VAL A 106 -2.34 6.99 -0.52
C VAL A 106 -3.00 5.61 -0.49
N GLY A 107 -3.17 5.06 0.70
CA GLY A 107 -3.77 3.73 0.89
C GLY A 107 -4.64 3.65 2.13
N GLY A 108 -5.34 2.53 2.27
CA GLY A 108 -6.25 2.27 3.36
C GLY A 108 -5.84 1.05 4.18
N TRP A 109 -6.07 1.09 5.49
CA TRP A 109 -5.85 -0.05 6.39
C TRP A 109 -6.75 -1.25 6.08
N TYR A 110 -7.91 -1.01 5.48
CA TYR A 110 -8.85 -2.05 5.04
C TYR A 110 -8.85 -2.23 3.52
N ASP A 111 -7.86 -1.66 2.83
CA ASP A 111 -7.73 -1.82 1.39
C ASP A 111 -6.98 -3.11 1.06
N HIS A 112 -7.43 -3.80 0.02
CA HIS A 112 -6.78 -5.05 -0.41
C HIS A 112 -5.40 -4.81 -1.05
N PHE A 113 -5.09 -3.61 -1.53
CA PHE A 113 -3.73 -3.22 -1.96
C PHE A 113 -2.90 -2.59 -0.85
N LEU A 114 -3.28 -2.74 0.43
CA LEU A 114 -2.51 -2.22 1.56
C LEU A 114 -1.01 -2.52 1.46
N GLN A 115 -0.65 -3.80 1.27
CA GLN A 115 0.75 -4.20 1.21
C GLN A 115 1.44 -3.56 0.00
N GLY A 116 0.76 -3.55 -1.15
CA GLY A 116 1.28 -2.92 -2.36
C GLY A 116 1.48 -1.41 -2.23
N THR A 117 0.62 -0.69 -1.49
CA THR A 117 0.81 0.75 -1.27
C THR A 117 2.06 1.00 -0.41
N LEU A 118 2.25 0.21 0.65
CA LEU A 118 3.45 0.29 1.50
C LEU A 118 4.72 -0.07 0.72
N ASP A 119 4.70 -1.15 -0.04
CA ASP A 119 5.84 -1.60 -0.85
C ASP A 119 6.14 -0.62 -2.00
N GLY A 120 5.12 0.05 -2.53
CA GLY A 120 5.27 1.13 -3.49
C GLY A 120 6.04 2.31 -2.91
N TYR A 121 5.66 2.76 -1.70
CA TYR A 121 6.38 3.81 -0.98
C TYR A 121 7.82 3.41 -0.68
N ILE A 122 8.02 2.27 -0.01
CA ILE A 122 9.36 1.76 0.34
C ILE A 122 10.21 1.63 -0.91
N GLY A 123 9.67 1.05 -1.99
CA GLY A 123 10.45 0.84 -3.20
C GLY A 123 10.82 2.13 -3.93
N TYR A 124 9.95 3.14 -3.92
CA TYR A 124 10.27 4.47 -4.45
C TYR A 124 11.26 5.21 -3.54
N ASP A 125 11.21 5.01 -2.22
CA ASP A 125 12.06 5.75 -1.30
C ASP A 125 13.46 5.16 -1.17
N ASP A 126 13.58 3.83 -1.20
CA ASP A 126 14.83 3.11 -0.92
C ASP A 126 15.54 2.62 -2.18
N TYR A 127 14.79 2.17 -3.20
CA TYR A 127 15.36 1.45 -4.35
C TYR A 127 15.31 2.24 -5.66
N SER A 128 14.79 3.46 -5.64
CA SER A 128 14.75 4.34 -6.80
C SER A 128 16.08 5.04 -7.06
N THR A 129 16.13 5.87 -8.10
CA THR A 129 17.30 6.73 -8.33
C THR A 129 17.44 7.76 -7.20
N THR A 130 18.65 8.27 -6.99
CA THR A 130 18.92 9.35 -6.01
C THR A 130 18.11 10.63 -6.23
N LYS A 131 17.46 10.79 -7.39
CA LYS A 131 16.54 11.90 -7.65
C LYS A 131 15.19 11.74 -6.96
N ALA A 132 14.75 10.50 -6.72
CA ALA A 132 13.46 10.14 -6.15
C ALA A 132 13.56 9.70 -4.68
N GLN A 133 14.67 9.07 -4.27
CA GLN A 133 14.91 8.71 -2.87
C GLN A 133 14.76 9.92 -1.94
N GLY A 134 14.02 9.76 -0.85
CA GLY A 134 13.72 10.85 0.09
C GLY A 134 12.58 11.79 -0.34
N LYS A 135 12.00 11.61 -1.53
CA LYS A 135 10.98 12.51 -2.12
C LYS A 135 9.61 11.86 -2.29
N GLN A 136 9.31 10.93 -1.39
CA GLN A 136 8.05 10.22 -1.36
C GLN A 136 7.25 10.64 -0.13
N LYS A 137 5.92 10.73 -0.26
CA LYS A 137 4.98 10.87 0.86
C LYS A 137 4.05 9.68 0.92
N LEU A 138 3.69 9.24 2.14
CA LEU A 138 2.76 8.14 2.37
C LEU A 138 1.60 8.60 3.26
N ILE A 139 0.37 8.26 2.89
CA ILE A 139 -0.82 8.46 3.69
C ILE A 139 -1.57 7.13 3.83
N MET A 140 -1.73 6.65 5.06
CA MET A 140 -2.50 5.45 5.38
C MET A 140 -3.69 5.78 6.28
N GLY A 141 -4.90 5.77 5.75
CA GLY A 141 -6.13 6.04 6.52
C GLY A 141 -6.92 4.78 6.85
N PRO A 142 -7.98 4.86 7.67
CA PRO A 142 -8.80 3.71 8.05
C PRO A 142 -9.82 3.36 6.95
N TRP A 143 -9.41 3.39 5.68
CA TRP A 143 -10.32 3.33 4.53
C TRP A 143 -10.35 1.94 3.90
N THR A 144 -11.50 1.60 3.31
CA THR A 144 -11.60 0.53 2.30
C THR A 144 -11.28 1.07 0.90
N HIS A 145 -11.27 0.19 -0.10
CA HIS A 145 -10.97 0.55 -1.49
C HIS A 145 -11.91 1.60 -2.11
N VAL A 146 -13.20 1.59 -1.74
CA VAL A 146 -14.26 2.35 -2.45
C VAL A 146 -14.85 3.51 -1.64
N ASN A 147 -14.62 3.57 -0.33
CA ASN A 147 -15.26 4.53 0.57
C ASN A 147 -14.28 5.63 1.06
N LEU A 148 -13.53 6.20 0.13
CA LEU A 148 -12.56 7.25 0.41
C LEU A 148 -13.25 8.57 0.76
N PHE A 149 -12.77 9.21 1.83
CA PHE A 149 -12.94 10.64 2.16
C PHE A 149 -14.37 11.15 2.41
N ASP A 150 -15.39 10.58 1.78
CA ASP A 150 -16.78 10.99 1.87
C ASP A 150 -17.53 10.25 2.99
N SER A 151 -16.99 9.11 3.43
CA SER A 151 -17.59 8.27 4.46
C SER A 151 -16.68 8.13 5.67
N THR A 152 -17.23 8.41 6.85
CA THR A 152 -16.63 7.96 8.12
C THR A 152 -16.98 6.49 8.42
N LYS A 153 -17.94 5.92 7.69
CA LYS A 153 -18.37 4.54 7.83
C LYS A 153 -17.58 3.63 6.89
N GLN A 154 -16.94 2.61 7.46
CA GLN A 154 -16.03 1.68 6.80
C GLN A 154 -16.45 0.26 7.19
N GLY A 155 -17.30 -0.35 6.36
CA GLY A 155 -18.01 -1.57 6.72
C GLY A 155 -18.99 -1.32 7.88
N GLU A 156 -18.81 -2.07 8.96
CA GLU A 156 -19.60 -1.94 10.20
C GLU A 156 -19.07 -0.86 11.15
N LEU A 157 -17.84 -0.39 10.94
CA LEU A 157 -17.18 0.59 11.80
C LEU A 157 -17.52 2.02 11.39
N THR A 158 -17.73 2.90 12.36
CA THR A 158 -17.91 4.34 12.12
C THR A 158 -16.84 5.13 12.86
N TYR A 159 -15.89 5.69 12.13
CA TYR A 159 -14.82 6.48 12.69
C TYR A 159 -15.26 7.93 12.95
N PRO A 160 -14.54 8.70 13.78
CA PRO A 160 -14.79 10.13 13.93
C PRO A 160 -14.53 10.89 12.62
N THR A 161 -15.08 12.10 12.48
CA THR A 161 -15.00 12.91 11.25
C THR A 161 -13.57 13.26 10.81
N ASN A 162 -12.62 13.29 11.75
CA ASN A 162 -11.19 13.51 11.45
C ASN A 162 -10.57 12.38 10.60
N SER A 163 -11.19 11.20 10.54
CA SER A 163 -10.71 10.04 9.76
C SER A 163 -10.81 10.23 8.25
N ARG A 164 -11.57 11.24 7.78
CA ARG A 164 -11.71 11.52 6.36
C ARG A 164 -10.39 11.88 5.71
N GLY A 165 -9.51 12.67 6.32
CA GLY A 165 -8.16 12.92 5.78
C GLY A 165 -8.07 13.61 4.40
N PHE A 166 -9.17 14.07 3.80
CA PHE A 166 -9.17 14.74 2.48
C PHE A 166 -8.24 15.97 2.47
N ASP A 167 -8.36 16.86 3.45
CA ASP A 167 -7.53 18.06 3.54
C ASP A 167 -6.04 17.70 3.65
N LEU A 168 -5.70 16.67 4.41
CA LEU A 168 -4.33 16.16 4.53
C LEU A 168 -3.81 15.64 3.19
N ALA A 169 -4.58 14.78 2.52
CA ALA A 169 -4.21 14.21 1.22
C ALA A 169 -4.03 15.31 0.18
N PHE A 170 -4.98 16.25 0.09
CA PHE A 170 -4.94 17.37 -0.83
C PHE A 170 -3.73 18.28 -0.58
N LEU A 171 -3.47 18.68 0.66
CA LEU A 171 -2.33 19.54 1.01
C LEU A 171 -1.00 18.89 0.67
N TRP A 172 -0.84 17.60 0.99
CA TRP A 172 0.40 16.88 0.71
C TRP A 172 0.58 16.63 -0.79
N GLU A 173 -0.49 16.27 -1.49
CA GLU A 173 -0.51 16.13 -2.94
C GLU A 173 -0.08 17.41 -3.64
N GLN A 174 -0.71 18.54 -3.28
CA GLN A 174 -0.37 19.85 -3.82
C GLN A 174 1.11 20.16 -3.60
N SER A 175 1.65 19.89 -2.40
CA SER A 175 3.07 20.14 -2.11
C SER A 175 4.04 19.32 -2.98
N VAL A 176 3.67 18.09 -3.36
CA VAL A 176 4.48 17.23 -4.23
C VAL A 176 4.41 17.73 -5.69
N LEU A 177 3.21 18.07 -6.15
CA LEU A 177 3.02 18.57 -7.51
C LEU A 177 3.67 19.94 -7.72
N ASP A 178 3.49 20.88 -6.78
CA ASP A 178 4.10 22.21 -6.84
C ASP A 178 5.64 22.11 -6.85
N TYR A 179 6.20 21.18 -6.08
CA TYR A 179 7.62 20.87 -6.11
C TYR A 179 8.08 20.39 -7.49
N ALA A 180 7.40 19.41 -8.07
CA ALA A 180 7.86 18.77 -9.30
C ALA A 180 7.56 19.59 -10.56
N LEU A 181 6.39 20.23 -10.63
CA LEU A 181 5.88 20.92 -11.82
C LEU A 181 6.16 22.41 -11.85
N LEU A 182 6.35 23.04 -10.68
CA LEU A 182 6.49 24.50 -10.56
C LEU A 182 7.79 24.94 -9.87
N ASP A 183 8.63 23.99 -9.44
CA ASP A 183 9.87 24.24 -8.68
C ASP A 183 9.63 24.99 -7.36
N ILE A 184 8.43 24.87 -6.78
CA ILE A 184 8.08 25.47 -5.49
C ILE A 184 8.61 24.52 -4.39
N PRO A 185 9.52 24.97 -3.51
CA PRO A 185 10.13 24.07 -2.53
C PRO A 185 9.11 23.43 -1.59
N THR A 186 9.32 22.14 -1.29
CA THR A 186 8.63 21.42 -0.21
C THR A 186 9.67 20.89 0.77
N ASN A 187 9.29 20.75 2.05
CA ASN A 187 10.21 20.27 3.08
C ASN A 187 10.22 18.75 3.15
N TRP A 188 11.22 18.14 2.51
CA TRP A 188 11.45 16.69 2.51
C TRP A 188 12.12 16.18 3.80
N ASN A 189 12.59 17.06 4.69
CA ASN A 189 13.25 16.67 5.94
C ASN A 189 12.28 16.59 7.13
N ASN A 190 10.99 16.87 6.92
CA ASN A 190 9.94 16.72 7.92
C ASN A 190 9.25 15.35 7.79
N GLU A 191 8.17 15.14 8.53
CA GLU A 191 7.34 13.95 8.42
C GLU A 191 6.80 13.76 7.00
N ARG A 192 7.10 12.59 6.42
CA ARG A 192 6.68 12.19 5.08
C ARG A 192 5.62 11.09 5.11
N VAL A 193 5.36 10.53 6.27
CA VAL A 193 4.37 9.49 6.50
C VAL A 193 3.30 10.05 7.42
N ALA A 194 2.04 9.97 7.00
CA ALA A 194 0.89 10.19 7.86
C ALA A 194 0.06 8.91 7.92
N TYR A 195 -0.27 8.46 9.12
CA TYR A 195 -1.07 7.26 9.29
C TYR A 195 -2.13 7.46 10.36
N TYR A 196 -3.32 6.91 10.14
CA TYR A 196 -4.40 6.99 11.10
C TYR A 196 -4.24 5.87 12.12
N LEU A 197 -3.99 6.22 13.39
CA LEU A 197 -3.97 5.28 14.48
C LEU A 197 -5.41 4.87 14.81
N MET A 198 -5.81 3.67 14.38
CA MET A 198 -7.14 3.12 14.67
C MET A 198 -7.22 2.59 16.12
N GLY A 199 -8.43 2.57 16.67
CA GLY A 199 -8.73 1.89 17.92
C GLY A 199 -10.24 1.74 18.09
N ASP A 200 -10.68 1.58 19.34
CA ASP A 200 -12.10 1.40 19.66
C ASP A 200 -12.96 2.56 19.11
N VAL A 201 -13.92 2.25 18.25
CA VAL A 201 -14.82 3.24 17.62
C VAL A 201 -16.06 3.53 18.47
N ASP A 202 -16.38 2.65 19.42
CA ASP A 202 -17.55 2.78 20.30
C ASP A 202 -17.18 3.54 21.58
N ASN A 203 -15.91 3.51 21.98
CA ASN A 203 -15.41 4.24 23.14
C ASN A 203 -14.47 5.38 22.73
N SER A 204 -14.98 6.61 22.87
CA SER A 204 -14.17 7.81 22.65
C SER A 204 -13.05 7.91 23.68
N SER A 205 -11.82 8.00 23.19
CA SER A 205 -10.65 8.28 24.00
C SER A 205 -9.70 9.21 23.25
N GLY A 206 -8.83 9.91 23.98
CA GLY A 206 -7.71 10.64 23.37
C GLY A 206 -6.53 9.75 22.96
N LYS A 207 -6.67 8.41 23.02
CA LYS A 207 -5.57 7.45 22.83
C LYS A 207 -5.51 6.84 21.43
N TRP A 208 -6.60 6.87 20.68
CA TRP A 208 -6.71 6.34 19.32
C TRP A 208 -7.68 7.18 18.47
N ASN A 209 -7.87 6.80 17.21
CA ASN A 209 -8.68 7.48 16.20
C ASN A 209 -8.20 8.90 15.89
N TYR A 210 -6.90 9.03 15.61
CA TYR A 210 -6.28 10.28 15.14
C TYR A 210 -5.10 10.04 14.20
N TRP A 211 -4.76 11.07 13.42
CA TRP A 211 -3.60 11.06 12.53
C TRP A 211 -2.30 11.19 13.32
N ARG A 212 -1.35 10.29 13.04
CA ARG A 212 0.04 10.35 13.47
C ARG A 212 0.94 10.62 12.29
N TYR A 213 2.09 11.20 12.57
CA TYR A 213 3.08 11.59 11.57
C TYR A 213 4.43 10.95 11.92
N ALA A 214 5.16 10.52 10.91
CA ALA A 214 6.47 9.92 11.02
C ALA A 214 7.37 10.34 9.84
N TYR A 215 8.68 10.25 10.06
CA TYR A 215 9.67 10.61 9.05
C TYR A 215 9.77 9.58 7.92
N ASP A 216 9.47 8.32 8.22
CA ASP A 216 9.67 7.21 7.30
C ASP A 216 8.81 5.99 7.65
N TRP A 217 8.77 5.01 6.76
CA TRP A 217 8.12 3.71 6.93
C TRP A 217 9.05 2.58 6.44
N PRO A 218 9.17 1.45 7.16
CA PRO A 218 8.43 1.07 8.36
C PRO A 218 8.82 1.87 9.60
N LEU A 219 7.89 1.95 10.56
CA LEU A 219 8.15 2.63 11.83
C LEU A 219 9.18 1.86 12.66
N ASP A 220 9.96 2.60 13.45
CA ASP A 220 10.75 2.03 14.53
C ASP A 220 9.83 1.22 15.45
N HIS A 221 10.20 -0.04 15.69
CA HIS A 221 9.43 -0.97 16.48
C HIS A 221 10.35 -1.83 17.34
N ILE A 222 9.77 -2.35 18.42
CA ILE A 222 10.38 -3.41 19.23
C ILE A 222 9.56 -4.67 18.97
N ASP A 223 10.22 -5.72 18.50
CA ASP A 223 9.58 -7.01 18.27
C ASP A 223 9.09 -7.58 19.60
N ASP A 224 7.78 -7.77 19.71
CA ASP A 224 7.12 -8.40 20.85
C ASP A 224 6.54 -9.76 20.45
N LYS A 225 6.89 -10.83 21.17
CA LYS A 225 6.61 -12.22 20.74
C LYS A 225 5.48 -12.83 21.55
N TRP A 226 4.38 -13.12 20.85
CA TRP A 226 3.21 -13.76 21.43
C TRP A 226 3.10 -15.21 20.95
N TYR A 227 2.84 -16.12 21.89
CA TYR A 227 2.69 -17.56 21.63
C TYR A 227 1.26 -18.00 21.89
N PHE A 228 0.71 -18.84 21.00
CA PHE A 228 -0.53 -19.55 21.28
C PHE A 228 -0.30 -20.60 22.36
N THR A 229 -1.27 -20.72 23.27
CA THR A 229 -1.30 -21.81 24.23
C THR A 229 -2.17 -22.94 23.71
N SER A 230 -1.89 -24.17 24.15
CA SER A 230 -2.73 -25.35 23.87
C SER A 230 -4.16 -25.22 24.41
N THR A 231 -4.40 -24.24 25.29
CA THR A 231 -5.72 -23.92 25.85
C THR A 231 -6.45 -22.81 25.09
N GLY A 232 -5.93 -22.37 23.94
CA GLY A 232 -6.55 -21.34 23.09
C GLY A 232 -6.32 -19.89 23.53
N GLY A 233 -5.35 -19.65 24.42
CA GLY A 233 -4.94 -18.31 24.85
C GLY A 233 -3.67 -17.81 24.14
N ILE A 234 -3.22 -16.62 24.52
CA ILE A 234 -1.94 -16.03 24.08
C ILE A 234 -1.07 -15.66 25.30
N ILE A 235 0.24 -15.89 25.21
CA ILE A 235 1.21 -15.56 26.27
C ILE A 235 2.43 -14.85 25.70
N ASN A 236 3.04 -13.97 26.51
CA ASN A 236 4.20 -13.14 26.15
C ASN A 236 5.35 -13.26 27.19
N SER A 237 5.38 -14.34 27.98
CA SER A 237 6.32 -14.45 29.12
C SER A 237 7.08 -15.76 29.23
N THR A 238 6.66 -16.81 28.51
CA THR A 238 7.32 -18.13 28.52
C THR A 238 7.00 -18.89 27.23
N LEU A 239 8.01 -19.55 26.65
CA LEU A 239 7.79 -20.54 25.60
C LEU A 239 6.89 -21.67 26.15
N PRO A 240 5.85 -22.11 25.43
CA PRO A 240 5.06 -23.27 25.85
C PRO A 240 5.97 -24.49 26.03
N ASN A 241 5.92 -25.13 27.21
CA ASN A 241 6.80 -26.26 27.56
C ASN A 241 6.44 -27.59 26.86
N HIS A 242 5.40 -27.61 26.02
CA HIS A 242 4.96 -28.81 25.29
C HIS A 242 5.08 -28.59 23.78
N ARG A 243 6.04 -29.31 23.17
CA ARG A 243 6.15 -29.48 21.72
C ARG A 243 5.33 -30.69 21.30
N ASP A 244 4.01 -30.55 21.31
CA ASP A 244 3.16 -31.51 20.61
C ASP A 244 2.83 -30.90 19.24
N ASN A 245 3.64 -31.28 18.25
CA ASN A 245 3.64 -30.92 16.82
C ASN A 245 4.47 -29.70 16.40
N GLU A 246 5.16 -29.85 15.26
CA GLU A 246 6.24 -28.99 14.73
C GLU A 246 5.80 -27.63 14.16
N ASP A 247 4.57 -27.17 14.40
CA ASP A 247 4.05 -25.94 13.79
C ASP A 247 3.78 -24.84 14.84
N LEU A 248 4.86 -24.21 15.34
CA LEU A 248 4.74 -22.94 16.05
C LEU A 248 4.48 -21.82 15.04
N LEU A 249 3.21 -21.48 14.85
CA LEU A 249 2.79 -20.29 14.11
C LEU A 249 3.18 -19.04 14.90
N LEU A 250 4.23 -18.34 14.43
CA LEU A 250 4.66 -17.06 14.98
C LEU A 250 3.71 -15.96 14.52
N VAL A 251 3.01 -15.30 15.45
CA VAL A 251 2.28 -14.06 15.16
C VAL A 251 3.15 -12.90 15.61
N ARG A 252 3.59 -12.07 14.66
CA ARG A 252 4.25 -10.79 14.96
C ARG A 252 3.18 -9.72 15.09
N LEU A 253 2.98 -9.20 16.29
CA LEU A 253 2.13 -8.04 16.54
C LEU A 253 3.04 -6.81 16.68
N LEU A 254 2.90 -5.85 15.78
CA LEU A 254 3.51 -4.52 15.95
C LEU A 254 2.73 -3.77 17.02
N MET A 255 3.21 -3.79 18.27
CA MET A 255 2.72 -2.91 19.31
C MET A 255 3.69 -1.76 19.50
N GLN A 256 3.20 -0.52 19.37
CA GLN A 256 3.95 0.67 19.78
C GLN A 256 3.78 0.87 21.29
N SER A 257 4.90 1.10 21.98
CA SER A 257 4.95 1.51 23.39
C SER A 257 4.47 2.93 23.61
#